data_AF-A0A8R1EIX6-F1
#
_entry.id   AF-A0A8R1EIX6-F1
#
_cell.length_a   1.000
_cell.length_b   1.000
_cell.length_c   1.000
_cell.angle_alpha   90.00
_cell.angle_beta   90.00
_cell.angle_gamma   90.00
#
_symmetry.space_group_name_H-M   'P 1'
#
loop_
_entity.id
_entity.type
_entity.pdbx_description
1 polymer ?
#
loop_
_entity_poly.entity_id
_entity_poly.type
_entity_poly.pdbx_seq_one_letter_code
_entity_poly.pdbx_strand_id
1 'polypeptide(L)'
;PKMTTNLPRIDYYFDVISPYSYIGFETLQQLQHQWNGVEIRYIPFALANEQPPGALSVRWDMMMIDLKRSAKFLDIPLTPNPFFMKWIR
;
A
#
# COMPACT_ATOMS: atom_id res chain seq x y z
N PRO A 1 -10.06 -39.28 -5.93
CA PRO A 1 -9.38 -38.08 -6.50
C PRO A 1 -9.31 -36.95 -5.46
N LYS A 2 -8.11 -36.64 -4.92
CA LYS A 2 -7.91 -35.45 -4.09
C LYS A 2 -7.97 -34.24 -5.02
N MET A 3 -9.06 -33.48 -4.99
CA MET A 3 -9.11 -32.16 -5.64
C MET A 3 -8.14 -31.25 -4.88
N THR A 4 -6.92 -31.10 -5.36
CA THR A 4 -6.06 -29.99 -4.97
C THR A 4 -6.64 -28.75 -5.62
N THR A 5 -7.59 -28.11 -4.95
CA THR A 5 -8.05 -26.77 -5.34
C THR A 5 -6.89 -25.83 -5.09
N ASN A 6 -6.09 -25.54 -6.11
CA ASN A 6 -5.14 -24.44 -6.07
C ASN A 6 -5.96 -23.17 -5.95
N LEU A 7 -6.12 -22.71 -4.71
CA LEU A 7 -6.76 -21.45 -4.40
C LEU A 7 -5.95 -20.31 -5.02
N PRO A 8 -6.59 -19.27 -5.59
CA PRO A 8 -5.87 -18.12 -6.11
C PRO A 8 -5.03 -17.47 -5.00
N ARG A 9 -3.76 -17.18 -5.32
CA ARG A 9 -2.78 -16.57 -4.42
C ARG A 9 -2.40 -15.18 -4.90
N ILE A 10 -2.37 -14.22 -3.97
CA ILE A 10 -1.89 -12.85 -4.19
C ILE A 10 -0.59 -12.66 -3.41
N ASP A 11 0.50 -12.39 -4.12
CA ASP A 11 1.77 -12.00 -3.52
C ASP A 11 1.85 -10.47 -3.48
N TYR A 12 1.71 -9.89 -2.28
CA TYR A 12 1.69 -8.45 -2.06
C TYR A 12 3.06 -7.94 -1.60
N TYR A 13 3.79 -7.28 -2.49
CA TYR A 13 5.08 -6.67 -2.18
C TYR A 13 4.87 -5.25 -1.67
N PHE A 14 5.41 -4.95 -0.49
CA PHE A 14 5.19 -3.65 0.16
C PHE A 14 6.43 -3.11 0.86
N ASP A 15 6.51 -1.78 0.95
CA ASP A 15 7.48 -1.05 1.75
C ASP A 15 6.70 -0.10 2.69
N VAL A 16 7.05 -0.11 3.97
CA VAL A 16 6.42 0.74 5.01
C VAL A 16 6.66 2.23 4.79
N ILE A 17 7.65 2.60 3.99
CA ILE A 17 7.93 3.99 3.61
C ILE A 17 6.93 4.49 2.55
N SER A 18 6.34 3.60 1.76
CA SER A 18 5.42 3.98 0.70
C SER A 18 4.00 4.16 1.24
N PRO A 19 3.40 5.38 1.16
CA PRO A 19 2.04 5.58 1.63
C PRO A 19 1.01 4.79 0.80
N TYR A 20 1.29 4.54 -0.48
CA TYR A 20 0.45 3.71 -1.34
C TYR A 20 0.50 2.22 -0.96
N SER A 21 1.64 1.76 -0.43
CA SER A 21 1.75 0.41 0.13
C SER A 21 0.88 0.24 1.37
N TYR A 22 0.73 1.28 2.20
CA TYR A 22 -0.23 1.24 3.31
C TYR A 22 -1.69 1.18 2.82
N ILE A 23 -2.05 1.99 1.83
CA ILE A 23 -3.40 1.97 1.24
C ILE A 23 -3.73 0.57 0.70
N GLY A 24 -2.82 -0.03 -0.06
CA GLY A 24 -3.02 -1.38 -0.61
C GLY A 24 -3.11 -2.44 0.49
N PHE A 25 -2.29 -2.35 1.54
CA PHE A 25 -2.37 -3.23 2.70
C PHE A 25 -3.76 -3.20 3.35
N GLU A 26 -4.25 -2.02 3.74
CA GLU A 26 -5.58 -1.85 4.36
C GLU A 26 -6.70 -2.35 3.45
N THR A 27 -6.64 -2.03 2.15
CA THR A 27 -7.62 -2.47 1.17
C THR A 27 -7.66 -3.99 1.06
N LEU A 28 -6.49 -4.65 1.04
CA LEU A 28 -6.41 -6.12 1.00
C LEU A 28 -6.96 -6.75 2.28
N GLN A 29 -6.72 -6.16 3.45
CA GLN A 29 -7.32 -6.65 4.71
C GLN A 29 -8.86 -6.59 4.64
N GLN A 30 -9.43 -5.47 4.20
CA GLN A 30 -10.88 -5.31 4.03
C GLN A 30 -11.47 -6.34 3.04
N LEU A 31 -10.80 -6.56 1.90
CA LEU A 31 -11.26 -7.48 0.86
C LEU A 31 -11.05 -8.96 1.21
N GLN A 32 -10.00 -9.31 1.97
CA GLN A 32 -9.72 -10.68 2.40
C GLN A 32 -10.89 -11.27 3.20
N HIS A 33 -11.58 -10.44 4.00
CA HIS A 33 -12.78 -10.87 4.72
C HIS A 33 -13.97 -11.22 3.80
N GLN A 34 -13.96 -10.74 2.56
CA GLN A 34 -15.01 -10.97 1.57
C GLN A 34 -14.66 -12.12 0.60
N TRP A 35 -13.37 -12.46 0.46
CA TRP A 35 -12.88 -13.45 -0.48
C TRP A 35 -12.70 -14.83 0.16
N ASN A 36 -13.65 -15.74 -0.10
CA ASN A 36 -13.52 -17.13 0.33
C ASN A 36 -12.49 -17.86 -0.53
N GLY A 37 -11.42 -18.34 0.12
CA GLY A 37 -10.41 -19.16 -0.53
C GLY A 37 -9.41 -18.37 -1.38
N VAL A 38 -9.06 -17.15 -0.99
CA VAL A 38 -7.89 -16.44 -1.51
C VAL A 38 -6.80 -16.44 -0.46
N GLU A 39 -5.58 -16.83 -0.84
CA GLU A 39 -4.40 -16.73 0.03
C GLU A 39 -3.65 -15.43 -0.31
N ILE A 40 -3.45 -14.56 0.69
CA ILE A 40 -2.67 -13.34 0.53
C ILE A 40 -1.34 -13.51 1.28
N ARG A 41 -0.23 -13.34 0.57
CA ARG A 41 1.12 -13.41 1.12
C ARG A 41 1.76 -12.02 1.09
N TYR A 42 2.06 -11.50 2.27
CA TYR A 42 2.70 -10.20 2.45
C TYR A 42 4.22 -10.35 2.41
N ILE A 43 4.87 -9.67 1.46
CA ILE A 43 6.31 -9.76 1.21
C ILE A 43 6.93 -8.37 1.37
N PRO A 44 7.68 -8.12 2.46
CA PRO A 44 8.35 -6.83 2.62
C PRO A 44 9.51 -6.72 1.62
N PHE A 45 9.66 -5.55 1.02
CA PHE A 45 10.84 -5.21 0.20
C PHE A 45 11.27 -3.76 0.48
N ALA A 46 12.54 -3.47 0.25
CA ALA A 46 13.08 -2.12 0.34
C ALA A 46 13.01 -1.44 -1.02
N LEU A 47 12.34 -0.30 -1.10
CA LEU A 47 12.39 0.57 -2.27
C LEU A 47 13.79 1.18 -2.39
N ALA A 48 14.55 0.70 -3.38
CA ALA A 48 15.82 1.33 -3.77
C ALA A 48 15.51 2.62 -4.56
N ASN A 49 15.48 3.75 -3.85
CA ASN A 49 15.16 5.05 -4.44
C ASN A 49 16.38 5.65 -5.15
N GLU A 50 16.37 5.70 -6.49
CA GLU A 50 17.25 6.66 -7.20
C GLU A 50 16.57 8.02 -7.40
N GLN A 51 15.23 8.08 -7.47
CA GLN A 51 14.47 9.33 -7.58
C GLN A 51 13.03 9.15 -7.04
N PRO A 52 12.73 9.59 -5.80
CA PRO A 52 11.36 9.56 -5.31
C PRO A 52 10.47 10.49 -6.15
N PRO A 53 9.23 10.12 -6.47
CA PRO A 53 8.32 10.95 -7.27
C PRO A 53 8.04 12.32 -6.62
N GLY A 54 8.19 12.43 -5.30
CA GLY A 54 8.14 13.67 -4.53
C GLY A 54 9.33 14.62 -4.71
N ALA A 55 10.37 14.23 -5.46
CA ALA A 55 11.52 15.11 -5.76
C ALA A 55 11.09 16.37 -6.53
N LEU A 56 9.96 16.32 -7.26
CA LEU A 56 9.32 17.48 -7.85
C LEU A 56 8.15 17.95 -6.96
N SER A 57 8.17 19.20 -6.52
CA SER A 57 7.13 19.78 -5.63
C SER A 57 5.71 19.54 -6.14
N VAL A 58 5.48 19.71 -7.44
CA VAL A 58 4.13 19.53 -8.05
C VAL A 58 3.63 18.09 -7.90
N ARG A 59 4.51 17.09 -8.02
CA ARG A 59 4.16 15.68 -7.82
C ARG A 59 3.90 15.37 -6.36
N TRP A 60 4.64 16.01 -5.45
CA TRP A 60 4.40 15.92 -4.02
C TRP A 60 3.02 16.48 -3.64
N ASP A 61 2.69 17.67 -4.12
CA ASP A 61 1.40 18.31 -3.83
C ASP A 61 0.23 17.47 -4.35
N MET A 62 0.37 16.93 -5.58
CA MET A 62 -0.60 15.99 -6.13
C MET A 62 -0.71 14.72 -5.27
N MET A 63 0.41 14.15 -4.83
CA MET A 63 0.41 12.96 -3.97
C MET A 63 -0.33 13.23 -2.66
N MET A 64 -0.10 14.37 -2.01
CA MET A 64 -0.79 14.70 -0.75
C MET A 64 -2.31 14.86 -0.93
N ILE A 65 -2.75 15.44 -2.05
CA ILE A 65 -4.18 15.53 -2.40
C ILE A 65 -4.76 14.14 -2.62
N ASP A 66 -4.05 13.30 -3.39
CA ASP A 66 -4.47 11.96 -3.75
C ASP A 66 -4.57 11.03 -2.54
N LEU A 67 -3.58 11.06 -1.65
CA LEU A 67 -3.59 10.31 -0.39
C LEU A 67 -4.79 10.70 0.48
N LYS A 68 -5.10 12.00 0.60
CA LYS A 68 -6.26 12.47 1.37
C LYS A 68 -7.59 12.01 0.75
N ARG A 69 -7.70 12.02 -0.59
CA ARG A 69 -8.89 11.55 -1.30
C ARG A 69 -9.08 10.05 -1.17
N SER A 70 -8.02 9.29 -1.39
CA SER A 70 -7.99 7.83 -1.25
C SER A 70 -8.33 7.40 0.17
N ALA A 71 -7.76 8.07 1.18
CA ALA A 71 -8.06 7.79 2.58
C ALA A 71 -9.55 7.94 2.90
N LYS A 72 -10.17 9.03 2.41
CA LYS A 72 -11.59 9.28 2.59
C LYS A 72 -12.46 8.29 1.80
N PHE A 73 -12.05 7.92 0.58
CA PHE A 73 -12.83 7.03 -0.28
C PHE A 73 -12.85 5.59 0.24
N LEU A 74 -11.72 5.10 0.75
CA LEU A 74 -11.55 3.73 1.26
C LEU A 74 -11.81 3.61 2.77
N ASP A 75 -12.15 4.72 3.43
CA ASP A 75 -12.37 4.83 4.88
C ASP A 75 -11.21 4.25 5.70
N ILE A 76 -9.97 4.60 5.33
CA ILE A 76 -8.75 4.12 5.98
C ILE A 76 -8.14 5.23 6.86
N PRO A 77 -7.57 4.88 8.03
CA PRO A 77 -6.97 5.84 8.96
C PRO A 77 -5.57 6.30 8.51
N LEU A 78 -5.43 6.73 7.25
CA LEU A 78 -4.15 7.21 6.73
C LEU A 78 -3.88 8.64 7.23
N THR A 79 -3.00 8.76 8.22
CA THR A 79 -2.47 10.05 8.68
C THR A 79 -1.01 10.16 8.27
N PRO A 80 -0.64 11.14 7.41
CA PRO A 80 0.76 11.34 7.04
C PRO A 80 1.59 11.64 8.29
N ASN A 81 2.70 10.92 8.49
CA ASN A 81 3.61 11.21 9.59
C ASN A 81 4.23 12.60 9.37
N PRO A 82 4.07 13.56 10.32
CA PRO A 82 4.61 14.91 10.18
C PRO A 82 6.16 14.93 10.07
N PHE A 83 6.84 13.87 10.49
CA PHE A 83 8.28 13.72 10.42
C PHE A 83 8.78 12.92 9.21
N PHE A 84 7.89 12.44 8.34
CA PHE A 84 8.26 11.58 7.21
C PHE A 84 9.38 12.18 6.35
N MET A 85 9.27 13.47 5.99
CA MET A 85 10.30 14.20 5.21
C MET A 85 11.66 14.29 5.91
N LYS A 86 11.72 14.08 7.22
CA LYS A 86 12.95 14.07 8.02
C LYS A 86 13.67 12.71 7.98
N TRP A 87 12.99 11.64 7.58
CA TRP A 87 13.53 10.27 7.54
C TRP A 87 14.03 9.86 6.15
N ILE A 88 13.58 10.55 5.10
CA ILE A 88 13.97 10.31 3.70
C ILE A 88 15.03 11.30 3.18
N ARG A 89 15.52 12.20 4.05
CA ARG A 89 16.62 13.12 3.74
C ARG A 89 17.94 12.60 4.28
#